data_AF-A0A8J7QZA6-F1
#
_entry.id   AF-A0A8J7QZA6-F1
#
_cell.length_a   1.000
_cell.length_b   1.000
_cell.length_c   1.000
_cell.angle_alpha   90.00
_cell.angle_beta   90.00
_cell.angle_gamma   90.00
#
_symmetry.space_group_name_H-M   'P 1'
#
loop_
_entity.id
_entity.type
_entity.pdbx_description
1 polymer ?
#
loop_
_entity_poly.entity_id
_entity_poly.type
_entity_poly.pdbx_seq_one_letter_code
_entity_poly.pdbx_strand_id
1 'polypeptide(L)'
;MLKDEQISCLLDIANAGCHKGFVEEARAIYDGVLAIKPGHVPALIGQALSHIVIGEFSQGEEALLDILAKDPQDAEATAMLGLCFFLEGKKDEAREKLESIGSEHGGASALAAALLEQLA
;
A
#
# COMPACT_ATOMS: atom_id res chain seq x y z
N MET A 1 22.48 13.54 0.34
CA MET A 1 21.56 12.46 -0.08
C MET A 1 21.03 11.81 1.19
N LEU A 2 19.73 11.56 1.31
CA LEU A 2 19.14 10.93 2.49
C LEU A 2 19.62 9.47 2.61
N LYS A 3 19.85 9.02 3.83
CA LYS A 3 20.16 7.61 4.15
C LYS A 3 18.87 6.79 4.16
N ASP A 4 18.98 5.48 3.94
CA ASP A 4 17.83 4.57 3.92
C ASP A 4 17.02 4.59 5.22
N GLU A 5 17.70 4.70 6.36
CA GLU A 5 17.05 4.85 7.68
C GLU A 5 16.23 6.15 7.79
N GLN A 6 16.72 7.24 7.19
CA GLN A 6 15.98 8.50 7.15
C GLN A 6 14.76 8.41 6.24
N ILE A 7 14.88 7.69 5.11
CA ILE A 7 13.76 7.43 4.20
C ILE A 7 12.71 6.58 4.93
N SER A 8 13.12 5.50 5.61
CA SER A 8 12.19 4.66 6.39
C SER A 8 11.39 5.48 7.40
N CYS A 9 12.05 6.32 8.19
CA CYS A 9 11.38 7.16 9.18
C CYS A 9 10.41 8.17 8.54
N LEU A 10 10.75 8.74 7.38
CA LEU A 10 9.84 9.60 6.63
C LEU A 10 8.60 8.83 6.14
N LEU A 11 8.77 7.60 5.67
CA LEU A 11 7.66 6.76 5.23
C LEU A 11 6.76 6.35 6.39
N ASP A 12 7.32 6.05 7.56
CA ASP A 12 6.52 5.76 8.77
C ASP A 12 5.63 6.96 9.15
N ILE A 13 6.17 8.18 9.06
CA ILE A 13 5.42 9.42 9.32
C ILE A 13 4.31 9.62 8.28
N ALA A 14 4.62 9.43 7.00
CA ALA A 14 3.66 9.59 5.91
C ALA A 14 2.52 8.56 6.02
N ASN A 15 2.85 7.29 6.29
CA ASN A 15 1.86 6.22 6.49
C ASN A 15 0.95 6.53 7.68
N ALA A 16 1.51 6.99 8.80
CA ALA A 16 0.71 7.46 9.93
C ALA A 16 -0.17 8.67 9.57
N GLY A 17 0.33 9.57 8.73
CA GLY A 17 -0.42 10.70 8.18
C GLY A 17 -1.66 10.25 7.39
N CYS A 18 -1.51 9.28 6.49
CA CYS A 18 -2.62 8.67 5.76
C CYS A 18 -3.70 8.13 6.73
N HIS A 19 -3.31 7.37 7.76
CA HIS A 19 -4.25 6.83 8.75
C HIS A 19 -4.94 7.90 9.62
N LYS A 20 -4.38 9.12 9.70
CA LYS A 20 -4.95 10.25 10.46
C LYS A 20 -5.69 11.25 9.58
N GLY A 21 -5.74 11.03 8.26
CA GLY A 21 -6.38 11.94 7.31
C GLY A 21 -5.50 13.11 6.85
N PHE A 22 -4.22 13.14 7.21
CA PHE A 22 -3.23 14.12 6.72
C PHE A 22 -2.64 13.67 5.37
N VAL A 23 -3.53 13.48 4.40
CA VAL A 23 -3.21 12.79 3.14
C VAL A 23 -2.34 13.66 2.22
N GLU A 24 -2.58 14.97 2.19
CA GLU A 24 -1.78 15.89 1.39
C GLU A 24 -0.35 16.02 1.93
N GLU A 25 -0.19 16.07 3.25
CA GLU A 25 1.13 16.06 3.89
C GLU A 25 1.86 14.75 3.66
N ALA A 26 1.15 13.61 3.72
CA ALA A 26 1.73 12.30 3.43
C ALA A 26 2.22 12.22 1.97
N ARG A 27 1.40 12.67 1.00
CA ARG A 27 1.76 12.74 -0.43
C ARG A 27 3.02 13.57 -0.67
N ALA A 28 3.13 14.73 -0.04
CA ALA A 28 4.32 15.58 -0.16
C ALA A 28 5.60 14.85 0.31
N ILE A 29 5.50 14.00 1.35
CA ILE A 29 6.63 13.20 1.82
C ILE A 29 6.99 12.11 0.80
N TYR A 30 6.00 11.36 0.29
CA TYR A 30 6.25 10.32 -0.71
C TYR A 30 6.87 10.91 -1.98
N ASP A 31 6.34 12.04 -2.47
CA ASP A 31 6.87 12.74 -3.63
C ASP A 31 8.33 13.18 -3.42
N GLY A 32 8.65 13.67 -2.22
CA GLY A 32 10.02 14.02 -1.85
C GLY A 32 10.96 12.81 -1.87
N VAL A 33 10.52 11.65 -1.39
CA VAL A 33 11.29 10.39 -1.46
C VAL A 33 11.49 9.97 -2.92
N LEU A 34 10.43 10.03 -3.74
CA LEU A 34 10.46 9.61 -5.14
C LEU A 34 11.25 10.56 -6.03
N ALA A 35 11.31 11.85 -5.72
CA ALA A 35 12.20 12.80 -6.39
C ALA A 35 13.68 12.43 -6.22
N ILE A 36 14.05 11.77 -5.11
CA ILE A 36 15.40 11.30 -4.84
C ILE A 36 15.60 9.87 -5.37
N LYS A 37 14.58 9.01 -5.25
CA LYS A 37 14.59 7.60 -5.65
C LYS A 37 13.29 7.25 -6.41
N PRO A 38 13.22 7.49 -7.73
CA PRO A 38 11.97 7.33 -8.50
C PRO A 38 11.35 5.92 -8.49
N GLY A 39 12.15 4.88 -8.21
CA GLY A 39 11.70 3.49 -8.15
C GLY A 39 11.58 2.94 -6.72
N HIS A 40 11.48 3.79 -5.71
CA HIS A 40 11.41 3.34 -4.31
C HIS A 40 10.04 2.71 -4.01
N VAL A 41 9.95 1.39 -4.15
CA VAL A 41 8.68 0.64 -4.06
C VAL A 41 7.86 0.96 -2.79
N PRO A 42 8.43 1.00 -1.57
CA PRO A 42 7.66 1.38 -0.39
C PRO A 42 7.02 2.78 -0.45
N ALA A 43 7.63 3.73 -1.16
CA ALA A 43 7.05 5.06 -1.34
C ALA A 43 5.94 5.07 -2.40
N LEU A 44 6.08 4.27 -3.46
CA LEU A 44 5.01 4.06 -4.45
C LEU A 44 3.78 3.38 -3.83
N ILE A 45 4.00 2.36 -2.98
CA ILE A 45 2.92 1.75 -2.19
C ILE A 45 2.27 2.79 -1.27
N GLY A 46 3.05 3.65 -0.62
CA GLY A 46 2.54 4.76 0.19
C GLY A 46 1.68 5.75 -0.60
N GLN A 47 2.06 6.10 -1.83
CA GLN A 47 1.21 6.92 -2.71
C GLN A 47 -0.11 6.21 -3.02
N ALA A 48 -0.09 4.92 -3.34
CA ALA A 48 -1.31 4.15 -3.55
C ALA A 48 -2.21 4.14 -2.30
N LEU A 49 -1.63 3.92 -1.11
CA LEU A 49 -2.33 4.00 0.17
C LEU A 49 -3.01 5.37 0.34
N SER A 50 -2.33 6.47 -0.03
CA SER A 50 -2.87 7.82 0.06
C SER A 50 -4.15 8.02 -0.77
N HIS A 51 -4.27 7.36 -1.93
CA HIS A 51 -5.50 7.35 -2.73
C HIS A 51 -6.59 6.51 -2.06
N ILE A 52 -6.22 5.30 -1.59
CA ILE A 52 -7.16 4.35 -0.97
C ILE A 52 -7.86 4.96 0.25
N VAL A 53 -7.11 5.62 1.14
CA VAL A 53 -7.67 6.15 2.41
C VAL A 53 -8.67 7.29 2.22
N ILE A 54 -8.74 7.91 1.04
CA ILE A 54 -9.73 8.94 0.70
C ILE A 54 -10.78 8.47 -0.31
N GLY A 55 -10.81 7.18 -0.64
CA GLY A 55 -11.80 6.59 -1.55
C GLY A 55 -11.47 6.76 -3.04
N GLU A 56 -10.26 7.18 -3.38
CA GLU A 56 -9.75 7.21 -4.77
C GLU A 56 -9.28 5.81 -5.19
N PHE A 57 -10.19 4.83 -5.14
CA PHE A 57 -9.83 3.41 -5.30
C PHE A 57 -9.23 3.10 -6.67
N SER A 58 -9.74 3.68 -7.75
CA SER A 58 -9.21 3.45 -9.10
C SER A 58 -7.74 3.86 -9.24
N GLN A 59 -7.35 5.01 -8.66
CA GLN A 59 -5.96 5.47 -8.67
C GLN A 59 -5.06 4.60 -7.78
N GLY A 60 -5.58 4.16 -6.62
CA GLY A 60 -4.88 3.23 -5.74
C GLY A 60 -4.63 1.88 -6.42
N GLU A 61 -5.66 1.32 -7.07
CA GLU A 61 -5.58 0.08 -7.85
C GLU A 61 -4.57 0.18 -8.99
N GLU A 62 -4.66 1.22 -9.83
CA GLU A 62 -3.74 1.43 -10.95
C GLU A 62 -2.27 1.48 -10.48
N ALA A 63 -2.00 2.26 -9.42
CA ALA A 63 -0.66 2.38 -8.86
C ALA A 63 -0.11 1.04 -8.32
N LEU A 64 -0.95 0.22 -7.69
CA LEU A 64 -0.54 -1.09 -7.17
C LEU A 64 -0.34 -2.11 -8.29
N LEU A 65 -1.19 -2.10 -9.32
CA LEU A 65 -1.03 -2.95 -10.49
C LEU A 65 0.26 -2.62 -11.26
N ASP A 66 0.65 -1.36 -11.33
CA ASP A 66 1.93 -0.94 -11.93
C ASP A 66 3.16 -1.47 -11.16
N ILE A 67 3.07 -1.61 -9.85
CA ILE A 67 4.10 -2.23 -9.01
C ILE A 67 4.13 -3.73 -9.28
N LEU A 68 2.98 -4.39 -9.24
CA LEU A 68 2.84 -5.84 -9.46
C LEU A 68 3.19 -6.26 -10.89
N ALA A 69 3.06 -5.38 -11.88
CA ALA A 69 3.50 -5.62 -13.25
C ALA A 69 5.04 -5.74 -13.34
N LYS A 70 5.77 -5.12 -12.41
CA LYS A 70 7.24 -5.18 -12.32
C LYS A 70 7.70 -6.31 -11.40
N ASP A 71 7.01 -6.48 -10.27
CA ASP A 71 7.25 -7.57 -9.32
C ASP A 71 5.93 -8.25 -8.92
N PRO A 72 5.54 -9.33 -9.62
CA PRO A 72 4.31 -10.06 -9.32
C PRO A 72 4.29 -10.78 -7.96
N GLN A 73 5.42 -10.83 -7.24
CA GLN A 73 5.55 -11.49 -5.94
C GLN A 73 5.64 -10.49 -4.79
N ASP A 74 5.42 -9.19 -5.04
CA ASP A 74 5.37 -8.19 -3.99
C ASP A 74 4.12 -8.39 -3.12
N ALA A 75 4.34 -9.03 -1.96
CA ALA A 75 3.29 -9.37 -1.02
C ALA A 75 2.65 -8.13 -0.38
N GLU A 76 3.41 -7.04 -0.20
CA GLU A 76 2.89 -5.80 0.38
C GLU A 76 1.96 -5.10 -0.62
N ALA A 77 2.37 -4.98 -1.89
CA ALA A 77 1.51 -4.45 -2.94
C ALA A 77 0.24 -5.30 -3.14
N THR A 78 0.38 -6.64 -3.06
CA THR A 78 -0.78 -7.56 -3.13
C THR A 78 -1.73 -7.36 -1.95
N ALA A 79 -1.21 -7.18 -0.73
CA ALA A 79 -2.01 -6.91 0.46
C ALA A 79 -2.74 -5.57 0.37
N MET A 80 -2.06 -4.53 -0.10
CA MET A 80 -2.66 -3.21 -0.33
C MET A 80 -3.73 -3.25 -1.43
N LEU A 81 -3.58 -4.10 -2.45
CA LEU A 81 -4.60 -4.28 -3.48
C LEU A 81 -5.83 -4.99 -2.91
N GLY A 82 -5.62 -6.00 -2.06
CA GLY A 82 -6.69 -6.62 -1.29
C GLY A 82 -7.42 -5.63 -0.38
N LEU A 83 -6.68 -4.74 0.31
CA LEU A 83 -7.25 -3.65 1.11
C LEU A 83 -8.06 -2.67 0.25
N CYS A 84 -7.55 -2.29 -0.93
CA CYS A 84 -8.24 -1.42 -1.88
C CYS A 84 -9.60 -1.99 -2.26
N PHE A 85 -9.63 -3.25 -2.72
CA PHE A 85 -10.86 -3.95 -3.07
C PHE A 85 -11.81 -4.12 -1.89
N PHE A 86 -11.28 -4.42 -0.70
CA PHE A 86 -12.08 -4.53 0.51
C PHE A 86 -12.82 -3.23 0.84
N LEU A 87 -12.11 -2.09 0.80
CA LEU A 87 -12.68 -0.78 1.10
C LEU A 87 -13.63 -0.26 0.01
N GLU A 88 -13.39 -0.62 -1.25
CA GLU A 88 -14.29 -0.34 -2.37
C GLU A 88 -15.57 -1.20 -2.33
N GLY A 89 -15.56 -2.31 -1.58
CA GLY A 89 -16.68 -3.25 -1.46
C GLY A 89 -16.64 -4.41 -2.46
N LYS A 90 -15.55 -4.56 -3.22
CA LYS A 90 -15.24 -5.67 -4.13
C LYS A 90 -14.75 -6.89 -3.33
N LYS A 91 -15.67 -7.53 -2.61
CA LYS A 91 -15.35 -8.56 -1.61
C LYS A 91 -14.72 -9.83 -2.20
N ASP A 92 -15.15 -10.24 -3.39
CA ASP A 92 -14.65 -11.47 -4.02
C ASP A 92 -13.22 -11.26 -4.52
N GLU A 93 -12.94 -10.12 -5.16
CA GLU A 93 -11.60 -9.73 -5.60
C GLU A 93 -10.66 -9.51 -4.42
N ALA A 94 -11.14 -8.89 -3.34
CA ALA A 94 -10.38 -8.75 -2.10
C ALA A 94 -9.97 -10.11 -1.55
N ARG A 95 -10.92 -11.05 -1.45
CA ARG A 95 -10.66 -12.41 -0.98
C ARG A 95 -9.61 -13.12 -1.83
N GLU A 96 -9.76 -13.09 -3.16
CA GLU A 96 -8.82 -13.73 -4.08
C GLU A 96 -7.39 -13.22 -3.86
N LYS A 97 -7.21 -11.90 -3.76
CA LYS A 97 -5.87 -11.32 -3.55
C LYS A 97 -5.29 -11.68 -2.19
N LEU A 98 -6.08 -11.59 -1.13
CA LEU A 98 -5.60 -11.85 0.23
C LEU A 98 -5.29 -13.34 0.46
N GLU A 99 -6.06 -14.27 -0.11
CA GLU A 99 -5.80 -15.72 -0.01
C GLU A 99 -4.53 -16.15 -0.77
N SER A 100 -4.09 -15.35 -1.75
CA SER A 100 -2.86 -15.63 -2.48
C SER A 100 -1.57 -15.33 -1.69
N ILE A 101 -1.68 -14.62 -0.56
CA ILE A 101 -0.52 -14.21 0.26
C ILE A 101 -0.10 -15.36 1.18
N GLY A 102 1.11 -15.88 0.99
CA GLY A 102 1.71 -16.89 1.84
C GLY A 102 1.93 -16.42 3.28
N SER A 103 1.99 -17.37 4.23
CA SER A 103 2.20 -17.12 5.66
C SER A 103 3.58 -16.56 6.04
N GLU A 104 4.54 -16.65 5.12
CA GLU A 104 5.92 -16.19 5.26
C GLU A 104 6.08 -14.67 5.15
N HIS A 105 5.04 -13.95 4.70
CA HIS A 105 5.07 -12.51 4.43
C HIS A 105 4.57 -11.66 5.61
N GLY A 106 5.06 -11.94 6.82
CA GLY A 106 4.94 -11.11 8.04
C GLY A 106 3.77 -10.12 8.09
N GLY A 107 4.05 -8.84 7.81
CA GLY A 107 3.08 -7.75 7.86
C GLY A 107 1.92 -7.89 6.86
N ALA A 108 2.23 -8.25 5.61
CA ALA A 108 1.23 -8.52 4.58
C ALA A 108 0.31 -9.69 4.96
N SER A 109 0.86 -10.78 5.50
CA SER A 109 0.07 -11.93 5.98
C SER A 109 -0.83 -11.56 7.16
N ALA A 110 -0.36 -10.70 8.07
CA ALA A 110 -1.15 -10.23 9.20
C ALA A 110 -2.34 -9.36 8.76
N LEU A 111 -2.12 -8.45 7.81
CA LEU A 111 -3.20 -7.66 7.21
C LEU A 111 -4.20 -8.55 6.47
N ALA A 112 -3.71 -9.51 5.68
CA ALA A 112 -4.55 -10.42 4.93
C ALA A 112 -5.45 -11.26 5.83
N ALA A 113 -4.89 -11.84 6.90
CA ALA A 113 -5.67 -12.58 7.87
C ALA A 113 -6.77 -11.72 8.50
N ALA A 114 -6.43 -10.50 8.94
CA ALA A 114 -7.39 -9.59 9.58
C ALA A 114 -8.54 -9.19 8.64
N LEU A 115 -8.27 -8.98 7.36
CA LEU A 115 -9.30 -8.62 6.37
C LEU A 115 -10.14 -9.85 5.95
N LEU A 116 -9.53 -11.03 5.80
CA LEU A 116 -10.26 -12.26 5.47
C LEU A 116 -11.27 -12.65 6.56
N GLU A 117 -10.95 -12.40 7.83
CA GLU A 117 -11.89 -12.59 8.95
C GLU A 117 -13.14 -11.70 8.84
N GLN A 118 -13.01 -10.49 8.26
CA GLN A 118 -14.16 -9.59 8.06
C GLN A 118 -14.98 -9.92 6.80
N LEU A 119 -14.43 -10.74 5.91
CA LEU A 119 -15.10 -11.20 4.69
C LEU A 119 -15.84 -12.53 4.86
N ALA A 120 -15.65 -13.22 6.00
CA ALA A 120 -16.32 -14.47 6.36
C ALA A 120 -17.75 -14.24 6.89
#